data_AF-A0A2E7AY35-F1
#
_entry.id   AF-A0A2E7AY35-F1
#
_cell.length_a   1.000
_cell.length_b   1.000
_cell.length_c   1.000
_cell.angle_alpha   90.00
_cell.angle_beta   90.00
_cell.angle_gamma   90.00
#
_symmetry.space_group_name_H-M   'P 1'
#
loop_
_entity.id
_entity.type
_entity.pdbx_description
1 polymer ?
#
loop_
_entity_poly.entity_id
_entity_poly.type
_entity_poly.pdbx_seq_one_letter_code
_entity_poly.pdbx_strand_id
1 'polypeptide(L)'
;MQHNKLKGEPSRANMDGGESATHDASHDGLPLRLSDVKIEPKFFDFHPLILNIRQELLFQWKLIRTDWNPQFTLAAISALIAVILGSLNVDIFDGGNAKIAGLEGLQDAGSTAYFQMVISVLCWGWFLFSLIQLFPIMKTHTITLLLIWGGFGVSQIYFHSENKDFPLAFSLSDMMGGFLISLVCVFFLYFFIKAVRETRDLHVETHHLHEDVRIMETAMSEHSLRGWVVISASWTVSVMVSAWSGAHYVAERTGSRTWALVLHLLFAIVAIPLMLWVIWFPQKMLGSEAKVRTKAAVVAEEDLLSKAALLDVSPDEEAW
;
A
#
# COMPACT_ATOMS: atom_id res chain seq x y z
N MET A 1 49.92 -56.11 48.65
CA MET A 1 48.90 -55.84 47.61
C MET A 1 49.52 -54.92 46.57
N GLN A 2 50.17 -55.54 45.58
CA GLN A 2 50.87 -54.94 44.43
C GLN A 2 49.84 -54.82 43.28
N HIS A 3 49.88 -53.89 42.32
CA HIS A 3 50.98 -53.64 41.39
C HIS A 3 50.76 -52.34 40.57
N ASN A 4 51.88 -51.65 40.29
CA ASN A 4 52.10 -50.53 39.36
C ASN A 4 51.67 -50.74 37.89
N LYS A 5 51.37 -49.64 37.17
CA LYS A 5 51.97 -49.17 35.87
C LYS A 5 51.11 -48.03 35.26
N LEU A 6 51.56 -46.78 35.17
CA LEU A 6 52.45 -46.13 34.17
C LEU A 6 52.04 -46.23 32.68
N LYS A 7 51.59 -45.06 32.16
CA LYS A 7 52.01 -44.35 30.93
C LYS A 7 51.84 -45.04 29.54
N GLY A 8 51.09 -44.38 28.64
CA GLY A 8 51.08 -44.63 27.20
C GLY A 8 50.34 -43.50 26.45
N GLU A 9 51.03 -42.87 25.50
CA GLU A 9 50.65 -41.66 24.73
C GLU A 9 49.98 -42.05 23.37
N PRO A 10 49.73 -41.14 22.39
CA PRO A 10 48.43 -40.97 21.72
C PRO A 10 48.31 -41.66 20.33
N SER A 11 47.06 -41.85 19.83
CA SER A 11 46.82 -42.13 18.40
C SER A 11 45.40 -41.77 17.91
N ARG A 12 45.35 -40.71 17.08
CA ARG A 12 44.60 -40.48 15.83
C ARG A 12 43.23 -41.15 15.56
N ALA A 13 42.24 -40.25 15.34
CA ALA A 13 41.42 -40.07 14.13
C ALA A 13 40.61 -41.24 13.54
N ASN A 14 39.27 -41.11 13.64
CA ASN A 14 38.29 -41.09 12.53
C ASN A 14 36.94 -40.67 13.15
N MET A 15 36.43 -39.47 12.86
CA MET A 15 35.44 -39.20 11.80
C MET A 15 34.26 -40.18 11.82
N ASP A 16 33.26 -39.85 12.63
CA ASP A 16 31.87 -40.08 12.23
C ASP A 16 31.11 -38.78 12.50
N GLY A 17 30.71 -38.15 11.39
CA GLY A 17 29.96 -36.91 11.36
C GLY A 17 28.54 -37.19 11.77
N GLY A 18 28.25 -37.06 13.06
CA GLY A 18 26.90 -36.87 13.54
C GLY A 18 26.41 -35.52 13.05
N GLU A 19 25.63 -35.54 11.97
CA GLU A 19 24.78 -34.45 11.50
C GLU A 19 24.11 -33.82 12.71
N SER A 20 24.60 -32.65 13.11
CA SER A 20 23.77 -31.73 13.87
C SER A 20 22.63 -31.37 12.92
N ALA A 21 21.48 -31.99 13.13
CA ALA A 21 20.22 -31.54 12.58
C ALA A 21 20.19 -30.01 12.74
N THR A 22 20.29 -29.34 11.60
CA THR A 22 20.21 -27.89 11.47
C THR A 22 18.82 -27.47 11.92
N HIS A 23 18.70 -27.20 13.21
CA HIS A 23 17.61 -26.41 13.76
C HIS A 23 17.64 -25.04 13.05
N ASP A 24 16.51 -24.69 12.44
CA ASP A 24 16.05 -23.31 12.25
C ASP A 24 16.92 -22.35 11.43
N ALA A 25 17.05 -22.61 10.13
CA ALA A 25 17.53 -21.60 9.18
C ALA A 25 16.44 -21.28 8.14
N SER A 26 15.50 -20.38 8.50
CA SER A 26 14.72 -19.45 7.63
C SER A 26 13.35 -19.00 8.20
N HIS A 27 13.17 -18.97 9.52
CA HIS A 27 11.91 -18.55 10.18
C HIS A 27 11.98 -17.24 10.99
N ASP A 28 13.10 -16.51 10.97
CA ASP A 28 13.45 -15.48 11.97
C ASP A 28 12.92 -14.04 11.75
N GLY A 29 12.06 -13.79 10.76
CA GLY A 29 11.73 -12.40 10.36
C GLY A 29 10.57 -11.71 11.11
N LEU A 30 9.58 -12.47 11.58
CA LEU A 30 8.33 -11.92 12.14
C LEU A 30 8.09 -12.43 13.57
N PRO A 31 7.76 -11.55 14.54
CA PRO A 31 7.62 -11.91 15.96
C PRO A 31 6.39 -12.78 16.27
N LEU A 32 5.53 -13.04 15.29
CA LEU A 32 4.27 -13.77 15.42
C LEU A 32 4.00 -14.53 14.12
N ARG A 33 3.48 -15.77 14.19
CA ARG A 33 3.01 -16.50 13.00
C ARG A 33 1.50 -16.34 12.80
N LEU A 34 1.04 -16.42 11.56
CA LEU A 34 -0.39 -16.42 11.24
C LEU A 34 -1.10 -17.66 11.84
N SER A 35 -0.41 -18.79 11.85
CA SER A 35 -0.84 -20.08 12.40
C SER A 35 -1.09 -20.02 13.93
N ASP A 36 -0.40 -19.11 14.64
CA ASP A 36 -0.57 -18.93 16.09
C ASP A 36 -1.83 -18.12 16.46
N VAL A 37 -2.46 -17.44 15.50
CA VAL A 37 -3.64 -16.62 15.74
C VAL A 37 -4.90 -17.48 15.74
N LYS A 38 -5.28 -17.96 16.92
CA LYS A 38 -6.54 -18.68 17.14
C LYS A 38 -7.72 -17.70 17.20
N ILE A 39 -8.79 -18.02 16.48
CA ILE A 39 -10.04 -17.26 16.53
C ILE A 39 -11.22 -18.22 16.71
N GLU A 40 -12.12 -17.86 17.61
CA GLU A 40 -13.40 -18.54 17.79
C GLU A 40 -14.40 -18.14 16.69
N PRO A 41 -15.10 -19.11 16.08
CA PRO A 41 -16.12 -18.82 15.08
C PRO A 41 -17.29 -18.03 15.71
N LYS A 42 -17.75 -17.00 15.00
CA LYS A 42 -18.88 -16.14 15.38
C LYS A 42 -20.05 -16.39 14.44
N PHE A 43 -21.23 -15.92 14.83
CA PHE A 43 -22.49 -16.10 14.09
C PHE A 43 -22.43 -15.66 12.62
N PHE A 44 -21.59 -14.68 12.27
CA PHE A 44 -21.43 -14.18 10.90
C PHE A 44 -20.34 -14.92 10.08
N ASP A 45 -19.71 -15.97 10.61
CA ASP A 45 -18.75 -16.80 9.87
C ASP A 45 -19.44 -17.92 9.08
N PHE A 46 -20.38 -17.52 8.22
CA PHE A 46 -21.14 -18.47 7.40
C PHE A 46 -20.28 -19.14 6.30
N HIS A 47 -19.10 -18.60 6.00
CA HIS A 47 -18.18 -19.15 5.00
C HIS A 47 -16.73 -19.20 5.52
N PRO A 48 -15.96 -20.28 5.27
CA PRO A 48 -14.58 -20.42 5.77
C PRO A 48 -13.63 -19.30 5.31
N LEU A 49 -13.90 -18.67 4.16
CA LEU A 49 -13.14 -17.49 3.71
C LEU A 49 -13.24 -16.30 4.67
N ILE A 50 -14.40 -16.07 5.29
CA ILE A 50 -14.61 -14.95 6.22
C ILE A 50 -13.78 -15.16 7.48
N LEU A 51 -13.74 -16.40 7.97
CA LEU A 51 -12.91 -16.78 9.11
C LEU A 51 -11.43 -16.55 8.81
N ASN A 52 -10.95 -17.00 7.65
CA ASN A 52 -9.56 -16.81 7.22
C ASN A 52 -9.19 -15.33 7.06
N ILE A 53 -10.05 -14.52 6.44
CA ILE A 53 -9.85 -13.07 6.32
C ILE A 53 -9.76 -12.44 7.70
N ARG A 54 -10.64 -12.82 8.63
CA ARG A 54 -10.60 -12.27 10.00
C ARG A 54 -9.33 -12.68 10.75
N GLN A 55 -8.82 -13.88 10.52
CA GLN A 55 -7.52 -14.34 11.02
C GLN A 55 -6.38 -13.48 10.53
N GLU A 56 -6.31 -13.27 9.22
CA GLU A 56 -5.29 -12.43 8.62
C GLU A 56 -5.39 -10.97 9.09
N LEU A 57 -6.60 -10.42 9.21
CA LEU A 57 -6.80 -9.05 9.72
C LEU A 57 -6.37 -8.91 11.19
N LEU A 58 -6.71 -9.88 12.04
CA LEU A 58 -6.28 -9.86 13.44
C LEU A 58 -4.78 -10.06 13.59
N PHE A 59 -4.18 -10.92 12.75
CA PHE A 59 -2.74 -11.09 12.67
C PHE A 59 -2.04 -9.77 12.30
N GLN A 60 -2.45 -9.15 11.19
CA GLN A 60 -1.91 -7.87 10.72
C GLN A 60 -2.07 -6.77 11.78
N TRP A 61 -3.21 -6.72 12.46
CA TRP A 61 -3.48 -5.76 13.51
C TRP A 61 -2.58 -5.94 14.75
N LYS A 62 -2.33 -7.19 15.16
CA LYS A 62 -1.38 -7.46 16.24
C LYS A 62 0.03 -7.07 15.82
N LEU A 63 0.40 -7.39 14.59
CA LEU A 63 1.73 -7.12 14.06
C LEU A 63 2.01 -5.62 13.93
N ILE A 64 1.07 -4.82 13.41
CA ILE A 64 1.26 -3.36 13.25
C ILE A 64 1.35 -2.64 14.59
N ARG A 65 0.66 -3.13 15.62
CA ARG A 65 0.77 -2.59 16.99
C ARG A 65 2.15 -2.82 17.60
N THR A 66 2.73 -3.99 17.36
CA THR A 66 4.08 -4.31 17.84
C THR A 66 5.15 -3.53 17.07
N ASP A 67 4.93 -3.29 15.77
CA ASP A 67 5.86 -2.59 14.88
C ASP A 67 5.64 -1.07 14.83
N TRP A 68 4.76 -0.52 15.69
CA TRP A 68 4.36 0.88 15.58
C TRP A 68 5.50 1.83 15.94
N ASN A 69 5.94 2.61 14.96
CA ASN A 69 6.99 3.61 15.11
C ASN A 69 6.38 5.02 15.29
N PRO A 70 6.93 5.90 16.16
CA PRO A 70 6.56 7.31 16.22
C PRO A 70 6.53 8.04 14.86
N GLN A 71 7.39 7.64 13.92
CA GLN A 71 7.41 8.19 12.56
C GLN A 71 6.10 7.90 11.78
N PHE A 72 5.44 6.75 12.02
CA PHE A 72 4.11 6.49 11.44
C PHE A 72 3.07 7.48 11.94
N THR A 73 3.16 7.83 13.23
CA THR A 73 2.27 8.80 13.86
C THR A 73 2.52 10.19 13.28
N LEU A 74 3.79 10.60 13.12
CA LEU A 74 4.14 11.87 12.51
C LEU A 74 3.64 11.99 11.07
N ALA A 75 3.81 10.93 10.27
CA ALA A 75 3.27 10.86 8.91
C ALA A 75 1.74 11.01 8.92
N ALA A 76 1.03 10.25 9.77
CA ALA A 76 -0.43 10.34 9.88
C ALA A 76 -0.92 11.73 10.31
N ILE A 77 -0.25 12.37 11.28
CA ILE A 77 -0.57 13.73 11.72
C ILE A 77 -0.36 14.73 10.60
N SER A 78 0.73 14.62 9.82
CA SER A 78 0.98 15.52 8.69
C SER A 78 -0.14 15.43 7.64
N ALA A 79 -0.60 14.22 7.31
CA ALA A 79 -1.74 14.02 6.41
C ALA A 79 -3.05 14.56 7.00
N LEU A 80 -3.28 14.36 8.30
CA LEU A 80 -4.46 14.86 8.99
C LEU A 80 -4.53 16.39 8.95
N ILE A 81 -3.42 17.07 9.22
CA ILE A 81 -3.30 18.52 9.11
C ILE A 81 -3.52 18.95 7.66
N ALA A 82 -2.95 18.22 6.68
CA ALA A 82 -3.16 18.52 5.27
C ALA A 82 -4.64 18.48 4.87
N VAL A 83 -5.38 17.45 5.32
CA VAL A 83 -6.83 17.32 5.10
C VAL A 83 -7.59 18.46 5.76
N ILE A 84 -7.34 18.73 7.05
CA ILE A 84 -8.05 19.79 7.79
C ILE A 84 -7.84 21.15 7.13
N LEU A 85 -6.58 21.50 6.82
CA LEU A 85 -6.26 22.76 6.15
C LEU A 85 -6.81 22.81 4.72
N GLY A 86 -6.85 21.70 3.99
CA GLY A 86 -7.41 21.68 2.64
C GLY A 86 -8.93 21.85 2.62
N SER A 87 -9.62 21.16 3.54
CA SER A 87 -11.08 21.04 3.52
C SER A 87 -11.81 22.14 4.30
N LEU A 88 -11.19 22.73 5.34
CA LEU A 88 -11.80 23.78 6.16
C LEU A 88 -11.31 25.18 5.76
N ASN A 89 -11.25 25.45 4.45
CA ASN A 89 -10.83 26.75 3.94
C ASN A 89 -12.02 27.73 3.88
N VAL A 90 -11.80 28.99 4.26
CA VAL A 90 -12.85 30.04 4.32
C VAL A 90 -13.52 30.22 2.97
N ASP A 91 -12.75 30.19 1.87
CA ASP A 91 -13.26 30.38 0.51
C ASP A 91 -14.16 29.20 0.06
N ILE A 92 -14.01 28.03 0.68
CA ILE A 92 -14.88 26.86 0.41
C ILE A 92 -16.26 27.06 1.05
N PHE A 93 -16.32 27.72 2.21
CA PHE A 93 -17.59 27.95 2.93
C PHE A 93 -18.46 29.01 2.26
N ASP A 94 -17.84 30.03 1.65
CA ASP A 94 -18.53 31.13 0.98
C ASP A 94 -18.94 30.80 -0.46
N GLY A 95 -18.51 29.64 -0.99
CA GLY A 95 -18.83 29.15 -2.33
C GLY A 95 -18.09 29.87 -3.47
N GLY A 96 -17.51 31.04 -3.19
CA GLY A 96 -16.66 31.82 -4.10
C GLY A 96 -17.36 32.30 -5.38
N ASN A 97 -16.60 32.96 -6.25
CA ASN A 97 -17.09 33.38 -7.56
C ASN A 97 -16.79 32.32 -8.63
N ALA A 98 -17.81 31.57 -9.02
CA ALA A 98 -17.69 30.49 -10.00
C ALA A 98 -17.32 30.93 -11.43
N LYS A 99 -17.29 32.23 -11.72
CA LYS A 99 -16.84 32.75 -13.03
C LYS A 99 -15.32 32.89 -13.13
N ILE A 100 -14.62 32.82 -11.99
CA ILE A 100 -13.18 32.99 -11.90
C ILE A 100 -12.58 31.63 -11.56
N ALA A 101 -11.65 31.15 -12.40
CA ALA A 101 -11.04 29.84 -12.24
C ALA A 101 -9.55 29.88 -12.63
N GLY A 102 -8.81 28.83 -12.26
CA GLY A 102 -7.40 28.70 -12.59
C GLY A 102 -6.52 29.70 -11.83
N LEU A 103 -5.51 30.25 -12.50
CA LEU A 103 -4.53 31.15 -11.87
C LEU A 103 -5.17 32.46 -11.41
N GLU A 104 -6.18 32.95 -12.12
CA GLU A 104 -6.93 34.15 -11.76
C GLU A 104 -7.74 33.93 -10.47
N GLY A 105 -8.41 32.78 -10.35
CA GLY A 105 -9.13 32.42 -9.12
C GLY A 105 -8.19 32.23 -7.93
N LEU A 106 -6.98 31.75 -8.18
CA LEU A 106 -5.95 31.62 -7.16
C LEU A 106 -5.42 32.98 -6.68
N GLN A 107 -5.41 34.00 -7.54
CA GLN A 107 -5.02 35.36 -7.19
C GLN A 107 -6.13 36.12 -6.46
N ASP A 108 -7.39 35.78 -6.74
CA ASP A 108 -8.58 36.36 -6.08
C ASP A 108 -8.83 35.75 -4.70
N ALA A 109 -8.29 34.56 -4.43
CA ALA A 109 -8.39 33.90 -3.13
C ALA A 109 -7.86 34.80 -1.99
N GLY A 110 -8.56 34.79 -0.86
CA GLY A 110 -8.16 35.56 0.31
C GLY A 110 -6.74 35.17 0.77
N SER A 111 -5.93 36.12 1.23
CA SER A 111 -4.54 35.85 1.62
C SER A 111 -4.39 34.72 2.66
N THR A 112 -5.34 34.63 3.60
CA THR A 112 -5.41 33.54 4.58
C THR A 112 -5.76 32.21 3.92
N ALA A 113 -6.77 32.17 3.05
CA ALA A 113 -7.21 30.99 2.32
C ALA A 113 -6.12 30.43 1.41
N TYR A 114 -5.42 31.32 0.70
CA TYR A 114 -4.26 30.99 -0.12
C TYR A 114 -3.13 30.37 0.72
N PHE A 115 -2.75 31.01 1.84
CA PHE A 115 -1.69 30.50 2.70
C PHE A 115 -2.03 29.14 3.32
N GLN A 116 -3.28 28.96 3.75
CA GLN A 116 -3.81 27.69 4.25
C GLN A 116 -3.70 26.58 3.19
N MET A 117 -4.05 26.87 1.93
CA MET A 117 -3.93 25.91 0.83
C MET A 117 -2.46 25.55 0.56
N VAL A 118 -1.55 26.52 0.54
CA VAL A 118 -0.10 26.27 0.35
C VAL A 118 0.45 25.37 1.46
N ILE A 119 0.11 25.64 2.73
CA ILE A 119 0.52 24.77 3.85
C ILE A 119 -0.07 23.36 3.69
N SER A 120 -1.33 23.22 3.31
CA SER A 120 -1.94 21.91 3.06
C SER A 120 -1.15 21.12 2.02
N VAL A 121 -0.76 21.74 0.90
CA VAL A 121 0.08 21.12 -0.14
C VAL A 121 1.45 20.72 0.40
N LEU A 122 2.10 21.57 1.20
CA LEU A 122 3.38 21.24 1.83
C LEU A 122 3.25 20.06 2.80
N CYS A 123 2.16 19.99 3.56
CA CYS A 123 1.88 18.86 4.45
C CYS A 123 1.64 17.56 3.67
N TRP A 124 0.93 17.60 2.54
CA TRP A 124 0.81 16.45 1.63
C TRP A 124 2.17 16.02 1.05
N GLY A 125 3.01 16.98 0.67
CA GLY A 125 4.38 16.71 0.20
C GLY A 125 5.25 16.07 1.28
N TRP A 126 5.18 16.57 2.51
CA TRP A 126 5.86 15.99 3.66
C TRP A 126 5.37 14.59 3.99
N PHE A 127 4.06 14.35 3.89
CA PHE A 127 3.48 13.03 4.08
C PHE A 127 4.00 12.04 3.04
N LEU A 128 3.98 12.40 1.75
CA LEU A 128 4.55 11.59 0.68
C LEU A 128 6.04 11.29 0.93
N PHE A 129 6.82 12.31 1.25
CA PHE A 129 8.23 12.16 1.59
C PHE A 129 8.43 11.16 2.74
N SER A 130 7.66 11.33 3.82
CA SER A 130 7.70 10.44 4.99
C SER A 130 7.39 8.99 4.61
N LEU A 131 6.35 8.74 3.80
CA LEU A 131 6.00 7.39 3.35
C LEU A 131 7.10 6.75 2.50
N ILE A 132 7.74 7.51 1.61
CA ILE A 132 8.83 7.00 0.78
C ILE A 132 10.04 6.59 1.63
N GLN A 133 10.38 7.38 2.67
CA GLN A 133 11.48 7.06 3.57
C GLN A 133 11.15 5.85 4.47
N LEU A 134 9.91 5.77 4.94
CA LEU A 134 9.44 4.68 5.80
C LEU A 134 9.31 3.35 5.06
N PHE A 135 8.93 3.39 3.78
CA PHE A 135 8.58 2.20 3.00
C PHE A 135 9.36 2.15 1.66
N PRO A 136 10.68 1.93 1.71
CA PRO A 136 11.55 2.04 0.53
C PRO A 136 11.25 1.00 -0.56
N ILE A 137 10.77 -0.20 -0.21
CA ILE A 137 10.39 -1.24 -1.19
C ILE A 137 9.11 -0.83 -1.94
N MET A 138 8.22 -0.14 -1.24
CA MET A 138 6.94 0.31 -1.78
C MET A 138 6.99 1.70 -2.43
N LYS A 139 8.15 2.36 -2.48
CA LYS A 139 8.28 3.78 -2.88
C LYS A 139 7.52 4.17 -4.15
N THR A 140 7.61 3.37 -5.21
CA THR A 140 6.95 3.64 -6.49
C THR A 140 5.44 3.52 -6.34
N HIS A 141 4.99 2.47 -5.65
CA HIS A 141 3.58 2.21 -5.41
C HIS A 141 2.95 3.21 -4.44
N THR A 142 3.72 3.73 -3.48
CA THR A 142 3.30 4.84 -2.60
C THR A 142 2.94 6.07 -3.42
N ILE A 143 3.77 6.45 -4.39
CA ILE A 143 3.49 7.56 -5.30
C ILE A 143 2.23 7.26 -6.12
N THR A 144 2.14 6.06 -6.70
CA THR A 144 0.97 5.64 -7.48
C THR A 144 -0.32 5.68 -6.66
N LEU A 145 -0.32 5.22 -5.40
CA LEU A 145 -1.49 5.25 -4.52
C LEU A 145 -1.92 6.68 -4.18
N LEU A 146 -0.98 7.60 -3.94
CA LEU A 146 -1.29 9.01 -3.74
C LEU A 146 -1.85 9.67 -5.01
N LEU A 147 -1.32 9.31 -6.18
CA LEU A 147 -1.87 9.75 -7.47
C LEU A 147 -3.27 9.18 -7.72
N ILE A 148 -3.55 7.93 -7.33
CA ILE A 148 -4.90 7.34 -7.37
C ILE A 148 -5.84 8.09 -6.44
N TRP A 149 -5.40 8.45 -5.23
CA TRP A 149 -6.21 9.25 -4.31
C TRP A 149 -6.58 10.60 -4.92
N GLY A 150 -5.60 11.35 -5.40
CA GLY A 150 -5.83 12.61 -6.11
C GLY A 150 -6.69 12.43 -7.37
N GLY A 151 -6.45 11.37 -8.13
CA GLY A 151 -7.19 11.03 -9.35
C GLY A 151 -8.67 10.75 -9.09
N PHE A 152 -9.01 10.05 -8.01
CA PHE A 152 -10.41 9.92 -7.58
C PHE A 152 -11.01 11.27 -7.18
N GLY A 153 -10.26 12.14 -6.50
CA GLY A 153 -10.68 13.52 -6.23
C GLY A 153 -11.04 14.28 -7.51
N VAL A 154 -10.14 14.30 -8.50
CA VAL A 154 -10.36 14.96 -9.79
C VAL A 154 -11.53 14.33 -10.54
N SER A 155 -11.62 13.01 -10.57
CA SER A 155 -12.74 12.29 -11.21
C SER A 155 -14.09 12.72 -10.63
N GLN A 156 -14.19 12.85 -9.30
CA GLN A 156 -15.42 13.29 -8.64
C GLN A 156 -15.76 14.75 -8.93
N ILE A 157 -14.77 15.63 -9.12
CA ILE A 157 -15.00 17.00 -9.59
C ILE A 157 -15.63 16.99 -10.99
N TYR A 158 -15.12 16.18 -11.91
CA TYR A 158 -15.70 16.04 -13.26
C TYR A 158 -17.12 15.47 -13.24
N PHE A 159 -17.44 14.54 -12.33
CA PHE A 159 -18.81 14.04 -12.21
C PHE A 159 -19.80 15.11 -11.71
N HIS A 160 -19.31 16.08 -10.94
CA HIS A 160 -20.15 17.13 -10.35
C HIS A 160 -20.13 18.46 -11.10
N SER A 161 -19.33 18.61 -12.16
CA SER A 161 -19.18 19.89 -12.88
C SER A 161 -20.48 20.31 -13.57
N GLU A 162 -21.14 19.36 -14.24
CA GLU A 162 -22.42 19.57 -14.92
C GLU A 162 -23.63 19.11 -14.08
N ASN A 163 -23.38 18.31 -13.04
CA ASN A 163 -24.43 17.71 -12.23
C ASN A 163 -24.07 17.67 -10.73
N LYS A 164 -24.52 18.68 -10.00
CA LYS A 164 -24.33 18.80 -8.55
C LYS A 164 -24.94 17.66 -7.72
N ASP A 165 -25.87 16.89 -8.28
CA ASP A 165 -26.61 15.84 -7.57
C ASP A 165 -26.19 14.41 -8.00
N PHE A 166 -25.05 14.27 -8.70
CA PHE A 166 -24.48 12.98 -9.07
C PHE A 166 -24.41 12.00 -7.87
N PRO A 167 -24.89 10.75 -7.99
CA PRO A 167 -25.24 10.02 -9.22
C PRO A 167 -26.68 10.12 -9.72
N LEU A 168 -27.51 11.00 -9.13
CA LEU A 168 -28.87 11.25 -9.61
C LEU A 168 -28.83 12.04 -10.92
N ALA A 169 -29.82 11.90 -11.80
CA ALA A 169 -29.87 12.59 -13.11
C ALA A 169 -28.64 12.33 -14.01
N PHE A 170 -28.30 11.06 -14.16
CA PHE A 170 -27.15 10.57 -14.93
C PHE A 170 -27.26 10.85 -16.44
N SER A 171 -26.26 11.54 -17.00
CA SER A 171 -26.06 11.74 -18.44
C SER A 171 -24.64 11.28 -18.82
N LEU A 172 -24.53 10.32 -19.73
CA LEU A 172 -23.25 9.66 -20.02
C LEU A 172 -22.27 10.57 -20.81
N SER A 173 -22.78 11.49 -21.64
CA SER A 173 -21.92 12.43 -22.39
C SER A 173 -21.18 13.38 -21.47
N ASP A 174 -21.85 13.86 -20.43
CA ASP A 174 -21.38 14.97 -19.60
C ASP A 174 -20.36 14.51 -18.54
N MET A 175 -20.19 13.20 -18.41
CA MET A 175 -19.42 12.55 -17.34
C MET A 175 -18.23 11.74 -17.85
N MET A 176 -17.98 11.75 -19.17
CA MET A 176 -16.94 10.94 -19.81
C MET A 176 -15.56 11.18 -19.18
N GLY A 177 -15.23 12.43 -18.83
CA GLY A 177 -13.96 12.78 -18.17
C GLY A 177 -13.81 12.11 -16.80
N GLY A 178 -14.86 12.16 -15.98
CA GLY A 178 -14.89 11.49 -14.68
C GLY A 178 -14.70 9.97 -14.81
N PHE A 179 -15.41 9.34 -15.76
CA PHE A 179 -15.30 7.90 -16.01
C PHE A 179 -13.91 7.48 -16.48
N LEU A 180 -13.32 8.21 -17.43
CA LEU A 180 -12.00 7.89 -17.97
C LEU A 180 -10.94 7.92 -16.85
N ILE A 181 -10.94 8.98 -16.02
CA ILE A 181 -9.99 9.11 -14.91
C ILE A 181 -10.21 7.99 -13.88
N SER A 182 -11.47 7.69 -13.53
CA SER A 182 -11.81 6.59 -12.63
C SER A 182 -11.30 5.24 -13.15
N LEU A 183 -11.49 4.96 -14.44
CA LEU A 183 -11.03 3.72 -15.07
C LEU A 183 -9.50 3.59 -15.00
N VAL A 184 -8.77 4.67 -15.31
CA VAL A 184 -7.31 4.71 -15.20
C VAL A 184 -6.87 4.47 -13.75
N CYS A 185 -7.51 5.09 -12.77
CA CYS A 185 -7.22 4.89 -11.36
C CYS A 185 -7.45 3.43 -10.91
N VAL A 186 -8.59 2.84 -11.30
CA VAL A 186 -8.91 1.43 -11.02
C VAL A 186 -7.93 0.49 -11.71
N PHE A 187 -7.50 0.80 -12.93
CA PHE A 187 -6.50 0.02 -13.66
C PHE A 187 -5.15 0.02 -12.92
N PHE A 188 -4.65 1.19 -12.51
CA PHE A 188 -3.39 1.26 -11.74
C PHE A 188 -3.52 0.60 -10.36
N LEU A 189 -4.67 0.72 -9.70
CA LEU A 189 -4.95 0.01 -8.45
C LEU A 189 -4.91 -1.52 -8.64
N TYR A 190 -5.49 -2.02 -9.71
CA TYR A 190 -5.43 -3.44 -10.06
C TYR A 190 -3.99 -3.90 -10.29
N PHE A 191 -3.20 -3.14 -11.07
CA PHE A 191 -1.79 -3.44 -11.30
C PHE A 191 -0.96 -3.41 -10.02
N PHE A 192 -1.24 -2.46 -9.11
CA PHE A 192 -0.63 -2.41 -7.80
C PHE A 192 -0.92 -3.68 -6.99
N ILE A 193 -2.20 -4.04 -6.84
CA ILE A 193 -2.61 -5.25 -6.10
C ILE A 193 -1.97 -6.50 -6.72
N LYS A 194 -1.96 -6.58 -8.05
CA LYS A 194 -1.34 -7.69 -8.78
C LYS A 194 0.17 -7.76 -8.54
N ALA A 195 0.89 -6.64 -8.63
CA ALA A 195 2.33 -6.59 -8.40
C ALA A 195 2.71 -7.06 -7.00
N VAL A 196 1.98 -6.64 -5.97
CA VAL A 196 2.22 -7.08 -4.58
C VAL A 196 2.01 -8.59 -4.45
N ARG A 197 0.92 -9.14 -4.99
CA ARG A 197 0.64 -10.59 -4.91
C ARG A 197 1.68 -11.41 -5.66
N GLU A 198 2.05 -11.00 -6.86
CA GLU A 198 3.06 -11.69 -7.66
C GLU A 198 4.46 -11.62 -7.04
N THR A 199 4.83 -10.48 -6.45
CA THR A 199 6.10 -10.33 -5.70
C THR A 199 6.12 -11.22 -4.47
N ARG A 200 5.00 -11.32 -3.75
CA ARG A 200 4.86 -12.24 -2.62
C ARG A 200 5.06 -13.68 -3.06
N ASP A 201 4.38 -14.10 -4.13
CA ASP A 201 4.49 -15.47 -4.64
C ASP A 201 5.95 -15.79 -4.98
N LEU A 202 6.62 -14.88 -5.69
CA LEU A 202 8.05 -15.02 -6.02
C LEU A 202 8.95 -15.05 -4.77
N HIS A 203 8.66 -14.23 -3.75
CA HIS A 203 9.39 -14.22 -2.50
C HIS A 203 9.34 -15.58 -1.80
N VAL A 204 8.15 -16.19 -1.73
CA VAL A 204 7.96 -17.53 -1.15
C VAL A 204 8.67 -18.60 -1.99
N GLU A 205 8.50 -18.55 -3.32
CA GLU A 205 9.17 -19.47 -4.26
C GLU A 205 10.71 -19.41 -4.14
N THR A 206 11.28 -18.25 -3.78
CA THR A 206 12.74 -18.06 -3.71
C THR A 206 13.32 -18.37 -2.32
N HIS A 207 12.65 -17.94 -1.25
CA HIS A 207 13.20 -17.98 0.12
C HIS A 207 12.67 -19.14 0.96
N HIS A 208 11.55 -19.75 0.54
CA HIS A 208 10.91 -20.86 1.24
C HIS A 208 10.75 -22.08 0.33
N LEU A 209 11.64 -22.22 -0.67
CA LEU A 209 11.65 -23.37 -1.56
C LEU A 209 11.94 -24.64 -0.76
N HIS A 210 11.01 -25.58 -0.83
CA HIS A 210 11.19 -26.90 -0.23
C HIS A 210 10.65 -27.97 -1.18
N GLU A 211 11.35 -29.10 -1.25
CA GLU A 211 10.93 -30.27 -2.04
C GLU A 211 9.56 -30.83 -1.64
N ASP A 212 9.15 -30.66 -0.37
CA ASP A 212 7.82 -31.05 0.09
C ASP A 212 6.78 -29.96 -0.20
N VAL A 213 5.81 -30.30 -1.05
CA VAL A 213 4.68 -29.44 -1.42
C VAL A 213 3.87 -28.96 -0.22
N ARG A 214 3.81 -29.73 0.88
CA ARG A 214 3.03 -29.35 2.07
C ARG A 214 3.69 -28.22 2.85
N ILE A 215 5.02 -28.21 2.90
CA ILE A 215 5.78 -27.16 3.56
C ILE A 215 5.66 -25.87 2.73
N MET A 216 5.71 -25.99 1.40
CA MET A 216 5.47 -24.88 0.47
C MET A 216 4.06 -24.30 0.62
N GLU A 217 3.02 -25.14 0.66
CA GLU A 217 1.63 -24.70 0.88
C GLU A 217 1.47 -23.98 2.22
N THR A 218 2.14 -24.48 3.26
CA THR A 218 2.15 -23.84 4.58
C THR A 218 2.82 -22.46 4.49
N ALA A 219 3.99 -22.34 3.87
CA ALA A 219 4.69 -21.07 3.68
C ALA A 219 3.85 -20.06 2.88
N MET A 220 3.18 -20.50 1.81
CA MET A 220 2.23 -19.70 1.04
C MET A 220 1.04 -19.21 1.88
N SER A 221 0.54 -20.06 2.77
CA SER A 221 -0.57 -19.73 3.66
C SER A 221 -0.17 -18.70 4.72
N GLU A 222 1.04 -18.80 5.26
CA GLU A 222 1.57 -17.85 6.25
C GLU A 222 1.80 -16.46 5.64
N HIS A 223 2.11 -16.40 4.34
CA HIS A 223 2.25 -15.15 3.57
C HIS A 223 0.96 -14.76 2.83
N SER A 224 -0.22 -15.19 3.31
CA SER A 224 -1.49 -14.87 2.67
C SER A 224 -1.78 -13.35 2.70
N LEU A 225 -2.32 -12.85 1.58
CA LEU A 225 -2.67 -11.44 1.36
C LEU A 225 -4.18 -11.20 1.27
N ARG A 226 -5.03 -12.16 1.65
CA ARG A 226 -6.50 -12.03 1.50
C ARG A 226 -7.05 -10.91 2.36
N GLY A 227 -6.64 -10.84 3.63
CA GLY A 227 -6.98 -9.76 4.55
C GLY A 227 -6.42 -8.41 4.08
N TRP A 228 -5.21 -8.40 3.51
CA TRP A 228 -4.61 -7.18 2.96
C TRP A 228 -5.40 -6.65 1.75
N VAL A 229 -5.89 -7.52 0.86
CA VAL A 229 -6.77 -7.10 -0.25
C VAL A 229 -8.05 -6.44 0.28
N VAL A 230 -8.61 -6.93 1.39
CA VAL A 230 -9.78 -6.30 2.04
C VAL A 230 -9.43 -4.92 2.59
N ILE A 231 -8.25 -4.73 3.18
CA ILE A 231 -7.77 -3.41 3.61
C ILE A 231 -7.58 -2.47 2.41
N SER A 232 -6.97 -2.92 1.32
CA SER A 232 -6.83 -2.16 0.08
C SER A 232 -8.18 -1.75 -0.50
N ALA A 233 -9.15 -2.66 -0.55
CA ALA A 233 -10.50 -2.36 -1.00
C ALA A 233 -11.20 -1.35 -0.07
N SER A 234 -11.03 -1.50 1.25
CA SER A 234 -11.58 -0.57 2.25
C SER A 234 -10.99 0.83 2.09
N TRP A 235 -9.68 0.93 1.87
CA TRP A 235 -9.01 2.19 1.57
C TRP A 235 -9.59 2.85 0.32
N THR A 236 -9.74 2.10 -0.78
CA THR A 236 -10.32 2.61 -2.02
C THR A 236 -11.75 3.11 -1.83
N VAL A 237 -12.59 2.36 -1.10
CA VAL A 237 -13.96 2.80 -0.79
C VAL A 237 -13.94 4.07 0.05
N SER A 238 -13.10 4.15 1.08
CA SER A 238 -12.98 5.36 1.91
C SER A 238 -12.56 6.58 1.10
N VAL A 239 -11.55 6.43 0.24
CA VAL A 239 -11.10 7.52 -0.64
C VAL A 239 -12.19 7.95 -1.61
N MET A 240 -12.88 7.00 -2.25
CA MET A 240 -13.95 7.30 -3.19
C MET A 240 -15.12 8.02 -2.52
N VAL A 241 -15.53 7.56 -1.35
CA VAL A 241 -16.61 8.15 -0.56
C VAL A 241 -16.22 9.56 -0.08
N SER A 242 -14.97 9.74 0.37
CA SER A 242 -14.43 11.05 0.73
C SER A 242 -14.38 12.01 -0.47
N ALA A 243 -13.90 11.56 -1.63
CA ALA A 243 -13.84 12.36 -2.85
C ALA A 243 -15.23 12.75 -3.35
N TRP A 244 -16.17 11.79 -3.36
CA TRP A 244 -17.55 12.02 -3.78
C TRP A 244 -18.23 13.06 -2.89
N SER A 245 -18.17 12.88 -1.57
CA SER A 245 -18.79 13.81 -0.62
C SER A 245 -18.13 15.20 -0.61
N GLY A 246 -16.82 15.27 -0.82
CA GLY A 246 -16.11 16.54 -0.99
C GLY A 246 -16.57 17.31 -2.23
N ALA A 247 -16.62 16.63 -3.38
CA ALA A 247 -17.14 17.21 -4.63
C ALA A 247 -18.61 17.61 -4.49
N HIS A 248 -19.42 16.80 -3.82
CA HIS A 248 -20.83 17.05 -3.56
C HIS A 248 -21.07 18.30 -2.69
N TYR A 249 -20.20 18.55 -1.72
CA TYR A 249 -20.23 19.76 -0.90
C TYR A 249 -19.91 21.01 -1.74
N VAL A 250 -18.82 20.96 -2.51
CA VAL A 250 -18.35 22.09 -3.33
C VAL A 250 -19.32 22.42 -4.47
N ALA A 251 -19.97 21.41 -5.06
CA ALA A 251 -20.89 21.62 -6.18
C ALA A 251 -22.17 22.38 -5.80
N GLU A 252 -22.60 22.31 -4.54
CA GLU A 252 -23.82 23.00 -4.09
C GLU A 252 -23.60 24.51 -3.89
N ARG A 253 -22.38 24.93 -3.54
CA ARG A 253 -21.94 26.34 -3.32
C ARG A 253 -22.66 27.14 -2.23
N THR A 254 -23.87 26.76 -1.82
CA THR A 254 -24.65 27.43 -0.76
C THR A 254 -24.26 26.98 0.66
N GLY A 255 -23.36 26.00 0.78
CA GLY A 255 -22.88 25.48 2.07
C GLY A 255 -23.92 24.68 2.88
N SER A 256 -25.12 24.45 2.34
CA SER A 256 -26.23 23.80 3.06
C SER A 256 -26.02 22.31 3.31
N ARG A 257 -25.28 21.60 2.45
CA ARG A 257 -24.91 20.17 2.61
C ARG A 257 -23.73 19.96 3.55
N THR A 258 -23.78 20.53 4.75
CA THR A 258 -22.73 20.33 5.78
C THR A 258 -22.47 18.85 6.09
N TRP A 259 -23.48 17.98 5.93
CA TRP A 259 -23.32 16.52 6.04
C TRP A 259 -22.26 15.97 5.06
N ALA A 260 -22.15 16.53 3.85
CA ALA A 260 -21.22 16.08 2.83
C ALA A 260 -19.78 16.45 3.22
N LEU A 261 -19.57 17.65 3.80
CA LEU A 261 -18.28 18.04 4.36
C LEU A 261 -17.86 17.13 5.54
N VAL A 262 -18.79 16.83 6.45
CA VAL A 262 -18.52 15.93 7.59
C VAL A 262 -18.13 14.54 7.10
N LEU A 263 -18.85 14.03 6.08
CA LEU A 263 -18.58 12.73 5.49
C LEU A 263 -17.22 12.71 4.78
N HIS A 264 -16.90 13.77 4.05
CA HIS A 264 -15.60 13.97 3.41
C HIS A 264 -14.45 13.86 4.41
N LEU A 265 -14.55 14.61 5.52
CA LEU A 265 -13.55 14.62 6.58
C LEU A 265 -13.44 13.26 7.27
N LEU A 266 -14.57 12.64 7.64
CA LEU A 266 -14.57 11.34 8.33
C LEU A 266 -13.85 10.29 7.48
N PHE A 267 -14.20 10.17 6.21
CA PHE A 267 -13.62 9.17 5.33
C PHE A 267 -12.18 9.52 4.90
N ALA A 268 -11.82 10.80 4.79
CA ALA A 268 -10.43 11.22 4.58
C ALA A 268 -9.55 10.83 5.77
N ILE A 269 -10.02 11.06 6.99
CA ILE A 269 -9.31 10.70 8.23
C ILE A 269 -9.13 9.19 8.33
N VAL A 270 -10.16 8.41 7.97
CA VAL A 270 -10.09 6.94 7.95
C VAL A 270 -9.17 6.42 6.83
N ALA A 271 -9.10 7.11 5.69
CA ALA A 271 -8.25 6.71 4.57
C ALA A 271 -6.74 6.80 4.90
N ILE A 272 -6.32 7.72 5.78
CA ILE A 272 -4.91 7.87 6.18
C ILE A 272 -4.32 6.59 6.82
N PRO A 273 -4.87 6.07 7.94
CA PRO A 273 -4.36 4.85 8.57
C PRO A 273 -4.56 3.62 7.68
N LEU A 274 -5.62 3.58 6.86
CA LEU A 274 -5.79 2.50 5.88
C LEU A 274 -4.67 2.54 4.83
N MET A 275 -4.28 3.71 4.33
CA MET A 275 -3.18 3.82 3.36
C MET A 275 -1.84 3.38 3.97
N LEU A 276 -1.57 3.80 5.21
CA LEU A 276 -0.40 3.33 5.95
C LEU A 276 -0.40 1.81 6.04
N TRP A 277 -1.54 1.19 6.34
CA TRP A 277 -1.66 -0.27 6.41
C TRP A 277 -1.43 -0.94 5.04
N VAL A 278 -2.04 -0.40 3.97
CA VAL A 278 -1.88 -0.89 2.59
C VAL A 278 -0.40 -0.93 2.19
N ILE A 279 0.38 0.07 2.58
CA ILE A 279 1.80 0.18 2.22
C ILE A 279 2.69 -0.62 3.19
N TRP A 280 2.41 -0.55 4.49
CA TRP A 280 3.22 -1.15 5.54
C TRP A 280 3.26 -2.68 5.45
N PHE A 281 2.11 -3.34 5.25
CA PHE A 281 2.06 -4.79 5.35
C PHE A 281 2.90 -5.51 4.29
N PRO A 282 2.83 -5.15 2.98
CA PRO A 282 3.70 -5.71 1.97
C PRO A 282 5.19 -5.43 2.23
N GLN A 283 5.56 -4.22 2.68
CA GLN A 283 6.94 -3.90 3.06
C GLN A 283 7.43 -4.85 4.17
N LYS A 284 6.63 -5.01 5.23
CA LYS A 284 7.01 -5.83 6.38
C LYS A 284 7.15 -7.30 6.02
N MET A 285 6.26 -7.80 5.16
CA MET A 285 6.26 -9.18 4.69
C MET A 285 7.44 -9.47 3.75
N LEU A 286 7.82 -8.52 2.90
CA LEU A 286 8.86 -8.73 1.88
C LEU A 286 10.29 -8.41 2.37
N GLY A 287 10.44 -7.88 3.58
CA GLY A 287 11.75 -7.60 4.19
C GLY A 287 12.43 -6.34 3.68
N SER A 288 13.74 -6.39 3.42
CA SER A 288 14.56 -5.24 2.99
C SER A 288 15.06 -5.30 1.54
N GLU A 289 15.02 -6.47 0.89
CA GLU A 289 15.70 -6.69 -0.39
C GLU A 289 14.75 -6.84 -1.60
N ALA A 290 13.45 -7.00 -1.37
CA ALA A 290 12.50 -7.19 -2.46
C ALA A 290 12.26 -5.90 -3.25
N LYS A 291 11.98 -6.03 -4.56
CA LYS A 291 11.41 -4.97 -5.40
C LYS A 291 10.03 -5.40 -5.87
N VAL A 292 9.00 -4.62 -5.55
CA VAL A 292 7.61 -5.00 -5.86
C VAL A 292 7.29 -4.73 -7.32
N ARG A 293 7.14 -5.81 -8.11
CA ARG A 293 6.95 -5.80 -9.56
C ARG A 293 6.03 -6.94 -9.98
N THR A 294 5.48 -6.86 -11.19
CA THR A 294 4.74 -7.99 -11.78
C THR A 294 5.72 -9.01 -12.37
N LYS A 295 5.33 -10.30 -12.46
CA LYS A 295 6.14 -11.36 -13.10
C LYS A 295 6.51 -10.98 -14.53
N ALA A 296 5.60 -10.36 -15.28
CA ALA A 296 5.85 -9.87 -16.63
C ALA A 296 6.92 -8.77 -16.69
N ALA A 297 6.96 -7.87 -15.70
CA ALA A 297 7.98 -6.81 -15.64
C ALA A 297 9.37 -7.39 -15.33
N VAL A 298 9.45 -8.43 -14.50
CA VAL A 298 10.71 -9.14 -14.22
C VAL A 298 11.24 -9.82 -15.49
N VAL A 299 10.40 -10.59 -16.18
CA VAL A 299 10.78 -11.25 -17.44
C VAL A 299 11.19 -10.24 -18.52
N ALA A 300 10.49 -9.10 -18.62
CA ALA A 300 10.86 -8.05 -19.57
C ALA A 300 12.23 -7.41 -19.25
N GLU A 301 12.56 -7.22 -17.98
CA GLU A 301 13.87 -6.71 -17.56
C GLU A 301 14.99 -7.72 -17.85
N GLU A 302 14.76 -9.01 -17.58
CA GLU A 302 15.70 -10.09 -17.93
C GLU A 302 15.93 -10.18 -19.44
N ASP A 303 14.88 -10.08 -20.25
CA ASP A 303 14.98 -10.03 -21.72
C ASP A 303 15.77 -8.80 -22.19
N LEU A 304 15.49 -7.61 -21.63
CA LEU A 304 16.24 -6.39 -21.94
C LEU A 304 17.71 -6.48 -21.55
N LEU A 305 18.03 -7.05 -20.38
CA LEU A 305 19.41 -7.27 -19.95
C LEU A 305 20.14 -8.29 -20.83
N SER A 306 19.47 -9.36 -21.24
CA SER A 306 20.04 -10.35 -22.15
C SER A 306 20.36 -9.74 -23.52
N LYS A 307 19.45 -8.92 -24.05
CA LYS A 307 19.65 -8.19 -25.32
C LYS A 307 20.75 -7.16 -25.22
N ALA A 308 20.84 -6.43 -24.11
CA ALA A 308 21.92 -5.48 -23.87
C ALA A 308 23.28 -6.20 -23.81
N ALA A 309 23.36 -7.36 -23.14
CA ALA A 309 24.59 -8.17 -23.07
C ALA A 309 25.00 -8.72 -24.45
N LEU A 310 24.04 -9.12 -25.30
CA LEU A 310 24.32 -9.56 -26.67
C LEU A 310 24.88 -8.42 -27.55
N LEU A 311 24.38 -7.19 -27.36
CA LEU A 311 24.89 -6.02 -28.08
C LEU A 311 26.31 -5.64 -27.64
N ASP A 312 26.64 -5.82 -26.35
CA ASP A 312 27.98 -5.53 -25.79
C ASP A 312 29.03 -6.59 -26.19
N VAL A 313 28.60 -7.80 -26.58
CA VAL A 313 29.46 -8.88 -27.11
C VAL A 313 29.57 -8.83 -28.65
N SER A 314 28.76 -8.00 -29.31
CA SER A 314 28.79 -7.75 -30.76
C SER A 314 29.54 -6.47 -31.22
N PRO A 315 30.67 -5.99 -30.65
CA PRO A 315 31.38 -4.85 -31.23
C PRO A 315 32.15 -5.16 -32.53
N ASP A 316 32.23 -6.43 -32.97
CA ASP A 316 33.28 -6.85 -33.92
C ASP A 316 32.81 -7.40 -35.29
N GLU A 317 31.50 -7.43 -35.61
CA GLU A 317 31.03 -7.99 -36.91
C GLU A 317 30.71 -6.96 -38.02
N GLU A 318 30.86 -5.65 -37.79
CA GLU A 318 30.67 -4.62 -38.83
C GLU A 318 31.93 -3.82 -39.18
N ALA A 319 33.11 -4.43 -39.05
CA ALA A 319 34.38 -3.82 -39.43
C ALA A 319 35.20 -4.68 -40.41
N TRP A 320 34.57 -5.21 -41.46
CA TRP A 320 35.25 -5.62 -42.71
C TRP A 320 34.35 -5.45 -43.94
#